data_AF-A0A6G0XT70-F1
#
_entry.id   AF-A0A6G0XT70-F1
#
_cell.length_a   1.000
_cell.length_b   1.000
_cell.length_c   1.000
_cell.angle_alpha   90.00
_cell.angle_beta   90.00
_cell.angle_gamma   90.00
#
_symmetry.space_group_name_H-M   'P 1'
#
loop_
_entity.id
_entity.type
_entity.pdbx_description
1 polymer ?
#
loop_
_entity_poly.entity_id
_entity_poly.type
_entity_poly.pdbx_seq_one_letter_code
_entity_poly.pdbx_strand_id
1 'polypeptide(L)'
;MTTPIAGIADLQERLAKLAPNLPPQPMPKIAFNKGKHGVKTSSALRGQELLQALCVTDEQREHVGELVAKYNPNDLEMALVGAFDDKTKKYDLKKALFLNEKQLLVHNFVELMELQLEDDESATESLELLLTENGHNTDDVHIAEECLSVAYALQTLLRAFPHIPLSIHGKDVVIDEDTDITNVFGPLLIPKQAKKKQQKPSGTQQQKSQPASTKRKNRS
;
A
#
# COMPACT_ATOMS: atom_id res chain seq x y z
N MET A 1 27.36 8.88 -11.14
CA MET A 1 26.10 9.07 -11.87
C MET A 1 25.03 8.26 -11.15
N THR A 2 23.96 8.89 -10.70
CA THR A 2 22.78 8.19 -10.18
C THR A 2 22.04 7.54 -11.35
N THR A 3 21.69 6.26 -11.24
CA THR A 3 20.86 5.58 -12.24
C THR A 3 19.40 5.98 -12.03
N PRO A 4 18.52 5.88 -13.04
CA PRO A 4 17.08 6.13 -12.85
C PRO A 4 16.47 5.27 -11.74
N ILE A 5 16.91 4.01 -11.62
CA ILE A 5 16.49 3.09 -10.55
C ILE A 5 16.93 3.60 -9.18
N ALA A 6 18.18 4.07 -9.05
CA ALA A 6 18.66 4.66 -7.79
C ALA A 6 17.86 5.92 -7.42
N GLY A 7 17.51 6.77 -8.41
CA GLY A 7 16.67 7.94 -8.17
C GLY A 7 15.25 7.59 -7.70
N ILE A 8 14.64 6.52 -8.25
CA ILE A 8 13.35 6.02 -7.77
C ILE A 8 13.43 5.55 -6.32
N ALA A 9 14.47 4.79 -5.96
CA ALA A 9 14.66 4.31 -4.60
C ALA A 9 14.84 5.48 -3.60
N ASP A 10 15.63 6.48 -3.97
CA ASP A 10 15.87 7.68 -3.15
C ASP A 10 14.58 8.48 -2.91
N LEU A 11 13.77 8.67 -3.95
CA LEU A 11 12.48 9.36 -3.84
C LEU A 11 11.47 8.57 -3.01
N GLN A 12 11.42 7.24 -3.16
CA GLN A 12 10.58 6.38 -2.31
C GLN A 12 11.00 6.45 -0.83
N GLU A 13 12.31 6.46 -0.54
CA GLU A 13 12.80 6.60 0.83
C GLU A 13 12.45 7.98 1.42
N ARG A 14 12.62 9.05 0.64
CA ARG A 14 12.27 10.40 1.07
C ARG A 14 10.77 10.54 1.32
N LEU A 15 9.94 10.01 0.43
CA LEU A 15 8.48 10.02 0.59
C LEU A 15 8.05 9.23 1.83
N ALA A 16 8.67 8.08 2.10
CA ALA A 16 8.39 7.30 3.31
C ALA A 16 8.80 8.01 4.61
N LYS A 17 9.75 8.95 4.57
CA LYS A 17 10.13 9.79 5.72
C LYS A 17 9.18 10.95 5.93
N LEU A 18 8.82 11.64 4.85
CA LEU A 18 7.87 12.77 4.89
C LEU A 18 6.46 12.31 5.21
N ALA A 19 6.10 11.11 4.78
CA ALA A 19 4.72 10.66 4.76
C ALA A 19 4.63 9.17 5.17
N PRO A 20 5.04 8.83 6.41
CA PRO A 20 5.19 7.44 6.86
C PRO A 20 3.89 6.64 6.92
N ASN A 21 2.76 7.33 7.10
CA ASN A 21 1.42 6.73 7.13
C ASN A 21 0.64 7.04 5.85
N LEU A 22 1.19 7.89 4.99
CA LEU A 22 0.50 8.45 3.85
C LEU A 22 0.37 7.40 2.74
N PRO A 23 -0.74 7.46 2.00
CA PRO A 23 -0.94 6.60 0.85
C PRO A 23 -0.74 7.29 -0.50
N PRO A 24 0.40 7.90 -0.88
CA PRO A 24 0.70 8.11 -2.28
C PRO A 24 1.86 7.23 -2.67
N GLN A 25 1.51 6.21 -3.43
CA GLN A 25 2.48 5.48 -4.22
C GLN A 25 2.06 5.73 -5.67
N PRO A 26 2.74 6.65 -6.37
CA PRO A 26 2.41 6.95 -7.75
C PRO A 26 2.43 5.69 -8.59
N MET A 27 1.29 5.36 -9.16
CA MET A 27 1.17 4.17 -10.00
C MET A 27 1.91 4.37 -11.33
N PRO A 28 2.71 3.39 -11.77
CA PRO A 28 3.38 3.45 -13.06
C PRO A 28 2.35 3.32 -14.19
N LYS A 29 2.81 3.52 -15.42
CA LYS A 29 2.09 2.99 -16.58
C LYS A 29 2.19 1.47 -16.52
N ILE A 30 1.07 0.84 -16.20
CA ILE A 30 0.94 -0.61 -16.21
C ILE A 30 0.63 -1.00 -17.64
N ALA A 31 1.39 -1.92 -18.22
CA ALA A 31 0.96 -2.49 -19.49
C ALA A 31 0.23 -3.79 -19.27
N PHE A 32 -0.92 -3.84 -19.94
CA PHE A 32 -1.88 -4.93 -19.88
C PHE A 32 -1.62 -5.86 -21.05
N ASN A 33 -1.69 -7.16 -20.81
CA ASN A 33 -1.86 -8.10 -21.90
C ASN A 33 -3.22 -7.79 -22.52
N LYS A 34 -3.23 -7.35 -23.79
CA LYS A 34 -4.46 -7.01 -24.50
C LYS A 34 -5.40 -8.22 -24.44
N GLY A 35 -6.43 -8.17 -23.60
CA GLY A 35 -7.57 -9.07 -23.70
C GLY A 35 -8.25 -8.89 -25.06
N LYS A 36 -9.08 -9.87 -25.46
CA LYS A 36 -9.86 -9.84 -26.73
C LYS A 36 -10.71 -8.56 -26.88
N HIS A 37 -11.01 -7.88 -25.78
CA HIS A 37 -11.63 -6.56 -25.77
C HIS A 37 -10.55 -5.50 -25.56
N GLY A 38 -10.17 -4.82 -26.65
CA GLY A 38 -9.12 -3.81 -26.67
C GLY A 38 -9.45 -2.62 -25.77
N VAL A 39 -9.01 -2.69 -24.52
CA VAL A 39 -8.94 -1.51 -23.64
C VAL A 39 -7.84 -0.61 -24.21
N LYS A 40 -8.23 0.53 -24.77
CA LYS A 40 -7.29 1.59 -25.14
C LYS A 40 -6.69 2.16 -23.84
N THR A 41 -5.48 1.73 -23.49
CA THR A 41 -4.82 2.17 -22.25
C THR A 41 -4.23 3.56 -22.43
N SER A 42 -5.08 4.58 -22.48
CA SER A 42 -4.69 5.99 -22.37
C SER A 42 -5.03 6.60 -21.01
N SER A 43 -5.94 5.99 -20.24
CA SER A 43 -6.24 6.38 -18.86
C SER A 43 -5.30 5.66 -17.88
N ALA A 44 -4.86 6.36 -16.84
CA ALA A 44 -4.19 5.75 -15.71
C ALA A 44 -5.24 4.96 -14.92
N LEU A 45 -5.36 3.66 -15.17
CA LEU A 45 -6.26 2.79 -14.40
C LEU A 45 -5.83 2.76 -12.94
N ARG A 46 -6.78 2.96 -12.03
CA ARG A 46 -6.58 2.96 -10.57
C ARG A 46 -7.61 2.06 -9.91
N GLY A 47 -7.42 1.80 -8.61
CA GLY A 47 -8.43 1.15 -7.78
C GLY A 47 -8.98 -0.15 -8.37
N GLN A 48 -10.30 -0.25 -8.43
CA GLN A 48 -11.01 -1.44 -8.91
C GLN A 48 -10.85 -1.67 -10.40
N GLU A 49 -10.82 -0.60 -11.19
CA GLU A 49 -10.65 -0.68 -12.64
C GLU A 49 -9.32 -1.36 -13.01
N LEU A 50 -8.27 -1.11 -12.22
CA LEU A 50 -7.00 -1.79 -12.41
C LEU A 50 -7.13 -3.31 -12.20
N LEU A 51 -7.81 -3.74 -11.13
CA LEU A 51 -8.01 -5.17 -10.87
C LEU A 51 -8.83 -5.84 -11.98
N GLN A 52 -9.89 -5.17 -12.45
CA GLN A 52 -10.73 -5.65 -13.55
C GLN A 52 -9.97 -5.73 -14.87
N ALA A 53 -9.08 -4.78 -15.14
CA ALA A 53 -8.24 -4.79 -16.35
C ALA A 53 -7.17 -5.89 -16.37
N LEU A 54 -6.84 -6.46 -15.20
CA LEU A 54 -5.95 -7.63 -15.10
C LEU A 54 -6.69 -8.96 -15.39
N CYS A 55 -8.01 -8.98 -15.32
CA CYS A 55 -8.83 -10.17 -15.58
C CYS A 55 -8.96 -10.49 -17.08
N VAL A 56 -9.06 -11.78 -17.40
CA VAL A 56 -9.20 -12.28 -18.77
C VAL A 56 -10.68 -12.37 -19.16
N THR A 57 -11.51 -13.00 -18.33
CA THR A 57 -12.93 -13.26 -18.63
C THR A 57 -13.88 -12.25 -17.96
N ASP A 58 -15.14 -12.20 -18.41
CA ASP A 58 -16.17 -11.35 -17.81
C ASP A 58 -16.58 -11.85 -16.42
N GLU A 59 -16.62 -13.18 -16.23
CA GLU A 59 -16.90 -13.80 -14.93
C GLU A 59 -15.85 -13.41 -13.90
N GLN A 60 -14.57 -13.34 -14.30
CA GLN A 60 -13.51 -12.84 -13.43
C GLN A 60 -13.72 -11.36 -13.09
N ARG A 61 -14.11 -10.51 -14.06
CA ARG A 61 -14.38 -9.09 -13.81
C ARG A 61 -15.54 -8.88 -12.86
N GLU A 62 -16.61 -9.66 -12.98
CA GLU A 62 -17.76 -9.66 -12.08
C GLU A 62 -17.34 -10.06 -10.65
N HIS A 63 -16.57 -11.14 -10.53
CA HIS A 63 -16.10 -11.63 -9.24
C HIS A 63 -15.12 -10.67 -8.54
N VAL A 64 -14.38 -9.82 -9.29
CA VAL A 64 -13.63 -8.70 -8.68
C VAL A 64 -14.59 -7.74 -7.98
N GLY A 65 -15.72 -7.40 -8.62
CA GLY A 65 -16.73 -6.52 -8.04
C GLY A 65 -17.33 -7.09 -6.75
N GLU A 66 -17.70 -8.37 -6.77
CA GLU A 66 -18.19 -9.06 -5.58
C GLU A 66 -17.15 -9.09 -4.45
N LEU A 67 -15.89 -9.36 -4.80
CA LEU A 67 -14.80 -9.41 -3.84
C LEU A 67 -14.55 -8.03 -3.21
N VAL A 68 -14.54 -6.95 -4.00
CA VAL A 68 -14.39 -5.59 -3.48
C VAL A 68 -15.58 -5.22 -2.60
N ALA A 69 -16.81 -5.44 -3.04
CA ALA A 69 -18.02 -5.14 -2.27
C ALA A 69 -18.03 -5.87 -0.90
N LYS A 70 -17.55 -7.12 -0.86
CA LYS A 70 -17.41 -7.89 0.38
C LYS A 70 -16.49 -7.22 1.41
N TYR A 71 -15.39 -6.60 0.96
CA TYR A 71 -14.41 -5.95 1.84
C TYR A 71 -14.63 -4.45 2.00
N ASN A 72 -15.54 -3.86 1.22
CA ASN A 72 -15.91 -2.45 1.23
C ASN A 72 -17.42 -2.25 1.41
N PRO A 73 -18.00 -2.65 2.56
CA PRO A 73 -19.45 -2.56 2.77
C PRO A 73 -19.99 -1.13 2.85
N ASN A 74 -19.10 -0.14 2.99
CA ASN A 74 -19.44 1.28 3.11
C ASN A 74 -19.35 2.03 1.77
N ASP A 75 -19.09 1.32 0.68
CA ASP A 75 -19.01 1.89 -0.68
C ASP A 75 -18.04 3.08 -0.79
N LEU A 76 -16.88 2.95 -0.13
CA LEU A 76 -15.80 3.94 -0.20
C LEU A 76 -14.98 3.77 -1.48
N GLU A 77 -14.18 4.78 -1.82
CA GLU A 77 -13.32 4.72 -3.00
C GLU A 77 -12.12 3.80 -2.75
N MET A 78 -11.85 2.87 -3.68
CA MET A 78 -10.74 1.94 -3.55
C MET A 78 -9.46 2.51 -4.16
N ALA A 79 -8.40 2.58 -3.36
CA ALA A 79 -7.06 2.93 -3.81
C ALA A 79 -6.10 1.76 -3.60
N LEU A 80 -5.14 1.58 -4.51
CA LEU A 80 -4.10 0.55 -4.40
C LEU A 80 -2.77 1.19 -4.00
N VAL A 81 -2.10 0.57 -3.04
CA VAL A 81 -0.78 0.97 -2.56
C VAL A 81 0.22 -0.09 -2.98
N GLY A 82 1.28 0.32 -3.66
CA GLY A 82 2.39 -0.55 -4.07
C GLY A 82 3.73 0.15 -3.86
N ALA A 83 4.82 -0.40 -4.38
CA ALA A 83 6.12 0.28 -4.42
C ALA A 83 6.97 -0.35 -5.52
N PHE A 84 7.85 0.43 -6.17
CA PHE A 84 8.83 -0.16 -7.08
C PHE A 84 9.94 -0.86 -6.28
N ASP A 85 10.26 -2.08 -6.69
CA ASP A 85 11.35 -2.90 -6.17
C ASP A 85 12.53 -2.79 -7.13
N ASP A 86 13.62 -2.20 -6.66
CA ASP A 86 14.83 -1.94 -7.43
C ASP A 86 15.58 -3.22 -7.85
N LYS A 87 15.45 -4.30 -7.08
CA LYS A 87 16.10 -5.59 -7.34
C LYS A 87 15.34 -6.38 -8.40
N THR A 88 14.03 -6.48 -8.23
CA THR A 88 13.18 -7.26 -9.16
C THR A 88 12.74 -6.43 -10.37
N LYS A 89 12.86 -5.09 -10.30
CA LYS A 89 12.41 -4.12 -11.30
C LYS A 89 10.90 -4.22 -11.58
N LYS A 90 10.13 -4.57 -10.56
CA LYS A 90 8.67 -4.72 -10.61
C LYS A 90 8.03 -3.69 -9.69
N TYR A 91 6.80 -3.29 -10.02
CA TYR A 91 5.99 -2.52 -9.11
C TYR A 91 5.10 -3.48 -8.31
N ASP A 92 5.38 -3.57 -7.02
CA ASP A 92 4.74 -4.56 -6.14
C ASP A 92 3.56 -3.96 -5.39
N LEU A 93 2.35 -4.40 -5.72
CA LEU A 93 1.13 -4.06 -4.99
C LEU A 93 1.13 -4.73 -3.61
N LYS A 94 0.80 -3.95 -2.59
CA LYS A 94 0.87 -4.36 -1.19
C LYS A 94 -0.48 -4.36 -0.50
N LYS A 95 -1.39 -3.46 -0.84
CA LYS A 95 -2.63 -3.30 -0.10
C LYS A 95 -3.67 -2.49 -0.88
N ALA A 96 -4.94 -2.80 -0.71
CA ALA A 96 -6.06 -1.94 -1.04
C ALA A 96 -6.49 -1.11 0.19
N LEU A 97 -6.74 0.17 -0.03
CA LEU A 97 -7.32 1.09 0.93
C LEU A 97 -8.72 1.48 0.45
N PHE A 98 -9.62 1.70 1.40
CA PHE A 98 -10.96 2.19 1.16
C PHE A 98 -11.05 3.56 1.81
N LEU A 99 -11.16 4.58 0.98
CA LEU A 99 -10.92 5.98 1.31
C LEU A 99 -12.19 6.79 1.05
N ASN A 100 -12.44 7.78 1.90
CA ASN A 100 -13.40 8.82 1.53
C ASN A 100 -12.79 9.76 0.48
N GLU A 101 -13.59 10.67 -0.06
CA GLU A 101 -13.18 11.62 -1.11
C GLU A 101 -11.92 12.43 -0.75
N LYS A 102 -11.85 12.98 0.47
CA LYS A 102 -10.69 13.78 0.92
C LYS A 102 -9.42 12.93 1.01
N GLN A 103 -9.54 11.72 1.54
CA GLN A 103 -8.42 10.77 1.62
C GLN A 103 -7.99 10.28 0.23
N LEU A 104 -8.95 10.09 -0.69
CA LEU A 104 -8.66 9.72 -2.06
C LEU A 104 -7.89 10.84 -2.77
N LEU A 105 -8.26 12.11 -2.55
CA LEU A 105 -7.55 13.25 -3.13
C LEU A 105 -6.08 13.29 -2.70
N VAL A 106 -5.81 12.94 -1.44
CA VAL A 106 -4.43 12.79 -0.92
C VAL A 106 -3.66 11.63 -1.60
N HIS A 107 -4.33 10.53 -1.96
CA HIS A 107 -3.73 9.45 -2.78
C HIS A 107 -3.49 9.90 -4.22
N ASN A 108 -4.43 10.67 -4.77
CA ASN A 108 -4.37 11.29 -6.08
C ASN A 108 -3.61 12.63 -6.04
N PHE A 109 -2.39 12.64 -5.50
CA PHE A 109 -1.63 13.87 -5.27
C PHE A 109 -1.50 14.82 -6.48
N VAL A 110 -1.61 14.34 -7.72
CA VAL A 110 -1.67 15.21 -8.91
C VAL A 110 -2.91 16.10 -8.89
N GLU A 111 -4.08 15.53 -8.60
CA GLU A 111 -5.34 16.26 -8.45
C GLU A 111 -5.27 17.21 -7.26
N LEU A 112 -4.62 16.80 -6.16
CA LEU A 112 -4.39 17.68 -5.01
C LEU A 112 -3.46 18.85 -5.34
N MET A 113 -2.39 18.62 -6.10
CA MET A 113 -1.50 19.68 -6.57
C MET A 113 -2.21 20.63 -7.52
N GLU A 114 -3.01 20.12 -8.45
CA GLU A 114 -3.83 20.93 -9.37
C GLU A 114 -4.82 21.77 -8.57
N LEU A 115 -5.55 21.17 -7.62
CA LEU A 115 -6.46 21.90 -6.74
C LEU A 115 -5.73 22.99 -5.96
N GLN A 116 -4.58 22.70 -5.36
CA GLN A 116 -3.80 23.69 -4.61
C GLN A 116 -3.34 24.88 -5.48
N LEU A 117 -3.10 24.66 -6.78
CA LEU A 117 -2.72 25.72 -7.72
C LEU A 117 -3.92 26.53 -8.25
N GLU A 118 -5.09 25.90 -8.35
CA GLU A 118 -6.32 26.51 -8.87
C GLU A 118 -7.15 27.22 -7.79
N ASP A 119 -7.26 26.59 -6.62
CA ASP A 119 -8.06 27.02 -5.47
C ASP A 119 -7.44 26.47 -4.16
N ASP A 120 -6.57 27.28 -3.55
CA ASP A 120 -5.84 26.93 -2.33
C ASP A 120 -6.75 26.78 -1.09
N GLU A 121 -7.84 27.54 -1.02
CA GLU A 121 -8.85 27.43 0.03
C GLU A 121 -9.48 26.02 0.02
N SER A 122 -9.88 25.54 -1.15
CA SER A 122 -10.45 24.19 -1.30
C SER A 122 -9.44 23.06 -1.02
N ALA A 123 -8.14 23.28 -1.25
CA ALA A 123 -7.09 22.29 -0.97
C ALA A 123 -6.72 22.17 0.53
N THR A 124 -7.02 23.21 1.32
CA THR A 124 -6.53 23.35 2.70
C THR A 124 -6.86 22.13 3.56
N GLU A 125 -8.11 21.68 3.58
CA GLU A 125 -8.53 20.55 4.41
C GLU A 125 -7.81 19.23 4.04
N SER A 126 -7.50 19.03 2.75
CA SER A 126 -6.76 17.85 2.28
C SER A 126 -5.27 17.92 2.60
N LEU A 127 -4.67 19.12 2.59
CA LEU A 127 -3.29 19.33 3.03
C LEU A 127 -3.14 19.13 4.54
N GLU A 128 -4.09 19.64 5.32
CA GLU A 128 -4.14 19.39 6.77
C GLU A 128 -4.30 17.90 7.08
N LEU A 129 -5.16 17.19 6.33
CA LEU A 129 -5.33 15.75 6.45
C LEU A 129 -4.02 15.00 6.13
N LEU A 130 -3.37 15.35 5.03
CA LEU A 130 -2.05 14.84 4.62
C LEU A 130 -1.02 14.99 5.76
N LEU A 131 -0.92 16.18 6.36
CA LEU A 131 0.02 16.45 7.45
C LEU A 131 -0.33 15.66 8.72
N THR A 132 -1.57 15.76 9.17
CA THR A 132 -2.02 15.19 10.45
C THR A 132 -2.05 13.67 10.46
N GLU A 133 -2.46 13.00 9.37
CA GLU A 133 -2.37 11.54 9.24
C GLU A 133 -0.91 11.05 9.31
N ASN A 134 0.05 11.92 9.02
CA ASN A 134 1.49 11.62 9.00
C ASN A 134 2.25 12.12 10.23
N GLY A 135 1.53 12.65 11.21
CA GLY A 135 2.11 13.09 12.48
C GLY A 135 2.81 14.44 12.42
N HIS A 136 2.52 15.26 11.41
CA HIS A 136 2.99 16.64 11.30
C HIS A 136 1.93 17.62 11.82
N ASN A 137 2.35 18.85 12.11
CA ASN A 137 1.40 19.92 12.45
C ASN A 137 0.79 20.50 11.16
N THR A 138 -0.40 21.06 11.25
CA THR A 138 -1.08 21.73 10.13
C THR A 138 -0.30 22.95 9.62
N ASP A 139 0.48 23.59 10.49
CA ASP A 139 1.31 24.74 10.15
C ASP A 139 2.57 24.35 9.34
N ASP A 140 2.90 23.05 9.27
CA ASP A 140 4.07 22.53 8.56
C ASP A 140 3.80 22.39 7.04
N VAL A 141 3.18 23.41 6.43
CA VAL A 141 2.74 23.40 5.01
C VAL A 141 3.87 23.05 4.03
N HIS A 142 5.10 23.50 4.32
CA HIS A 142 6.29 23.19 3.54
C HIS A 142 6.57 21.67 3.45
N ILE A 143 6.21 20.87 4.47
CA ILE A 143 6.33 19.41 4.43
C ILE A 143 5.33 18.82 3.42
N ALA A 144 4.11 19.37 3.37
CA ALA A 144 3.10 18.96 2.40
C ALA A 144 3.58 19.25 0.97
N GLU A 145 4.09 20.46 0.71
CA GLU A 145 4.66 20.86 -0.58
C GLU A 145 5.82 19.96 -1.01
N GLU A 146 6.73 19.64 -0.08
CA GLU A 146 7.84 18.72 -0.33
C GLU A 146 7.33 17.31 -0.66
N CYS A 147 6.35 16.82 0.09
CA CYS A 147 5.73 15.52 -0.13
C CYS A 147 5.11 15.43 -1.54
N LEU A 148 4.31 16.42 -1.93
CA LEU A 148 3.68 16.49 -3.25
C LEU A 148 4.74 16.56 -4.37
N SER A 149 5.77 17.38 -4.19
CA SER A 149 6.89 17.51 -5.15
C SER A 149 7.65 16.19 -5.33
N VAL A 150 7.94 15.48 -4.24
CA VAL A 150 8.62 14.18 -4.27
C VAL A 150 7.73 13.12 -4.94
N ALA A 151 6.44 13.07 -4.62
CA ALA A 151 5.49 12.15 -5.23
C ALA A 151 5.36 12.39 -6.74
N TYR A 152 5.32 13.65 -7.18
CA TYR A 152 5.28 14.03 -8.59
C TYR A 152 6.54 13.62 -9.35
N ALA A 153 7.72 13.86 -8.78
CA ALA A 153 8.99 13.43 -9.35
C ALA A 153 9.04 11.90 -9.49
N LEU A 154 8.61 11.17 -8.46
CA LEU A 154 8.56 9.71 -8.46
C LEU A 154 7.62 9.18 -9.54
N GLN A 155 6.43 9.76 -9.69
CA GLN A 155 5.49 9.39 -10.76
C GLN A 155 6.06 9.64 -12.15
N THR A 156 6.72 10.78 -12.34
CA THR A 156 7.36 11.14 -13.61
C THR A 156 8.40 10.10 -13.99
N LEU A 157 9.26 9.70 -13.05
CA LEU A 157 10.25 8.64 -13.29
C LEU A 157 9.59 7.29 -13.58
N LEU A 158 8.61 6.87 -12.79
CA LEU A 158 7.92 5.59 -13.00
C LEU A 158 7.16 5.54 -14.33
N ARG A 159 6.57 6.66 -14.78
CA ARG A 159 5.87 6.76 -16.07
C ARG A 159 6.81 6.91 -17.27
N ALA A 160 8.09 7.19 -17.05
CA ALA A 160 9.11 7.20 -18.09
C ALA A 160 9.51 5.77 -18.52
N PHE A 161 9.26 4.77 -17.68
CA PHE A 161 9.45 3.37 -18.08
C PHE A 161 8.38 2.97 -19.11
N PRO A 162 8.75 2.28 -20.21
CA PRO A 162 7.79 1.86 -21.23
C PRO A 162 6.74 0.89 -20.70
N HIS A 163 7.17 -0.05 -19.85
CA HIS A 163 6.34 -1.00 -19.12
C HIS A 163 7.06 -1.38 -17.83
N ILE A 164 6.37 -1.27 -16.69
CA ILE A 164 6.82 -1.87 -15.42
C ILE A 164 5.94 -3.09 -15.12
N PRO A 165 6.52 -4.30 -15.02
CA PRO A 165 5.76 -5.48 -14.61
C PRO A 165 5.19 -5.32 -13.21
N LEU A 166 3.98 -5.85 -13.01
CA LEU A 166 3.34 -5.88 -11.70
C LEU A 166 3.62 -7.17 -10.95
N SER A 167 3.74 -7.04 -9.63
CA SER A 167 3.64 -8.15 -8.70
C SER A 167 2.64 -7.83 -7.59
N ILE A 168 2.14 -8.85 -6.91
CA ILE A 168 1.35 -8.73 -5.68
C ILE A 168 2.12 -9.46 -4.58
N HIS A 169 2.53 -8.73 -3.54
CA HIS A 169 3.36 -9.27 -2.45
C HIS A 169 4.60 -10.04 -2.93
N GLY A 170 5.28 -9.53 -3.96
CA GLY A 170 6.47 -10.10 -4.56
C GLY A 170 6.22 -11.30 -5.47
N LYS A 171 4.96 -11.67 -5.71
CA LYS A 171 4.58 -12.73 -6.63
C LYS A 171 4.09 -12.16 -7.96
N ASP A 172 4.52 -12.77 -9.05
CA ASP A 172 4.12 -12.33 -10.38
C ASP A 172 2.63 -12.52 -10.58
N VAL A 173 1.99 -11.50 -11.16
CA VAL A 173 0.58 -11.55 -11.51
C VAL A 173 0.45 -12.21 -12.88
N VAL A 174 0.09 -13.50 -12.88
CA VAL A 174 -0.27 -14.25 -14.09
C VAL A 174 -1.71 -14.69 -13.91
N ILE A 175 -2.59 -14.14 -14.75
CA ILE A 175 -4.02 -14.45 -14.76
C ILE A 175 -4.35 -15.02 -16.14
N ASP A 176 -4.85 -16.24 -16.15
CA ASP A 176 -5.43 -16.93 -17.31
C ASP A 176 -6.93 -17.19 -17.08
N GLU A 177 -7.58 -17.91 -18.00
CA GLU A 177 -9.02 -18.18 -17.95
C GLU A 177 -9.44 -19.03 -16.72
N ASP A 178 -8.52 -19.86 -16.19
CA ASP A 178 -8.79 -20.78 -15.07
C ASP A 178 -8.37 -20.21 -13.70
N THR A 179 -7.79 -19.01 -13.69
CA THR A 179 -7.25 -18.40 -12.47
C THR A 179 -8.36 -17.98 -11.49
N ASP A 180 -8.29 -18.49 -10.25
CA ASP A 180 -9.12 -18.01 -9.14
C ASP A 180 -8.59 -16.67 -8.62
N ILE A 181 -9.27 -15.60 -9.04
CA ILE A 181 -8.91 -14.22 -8.70
C ILE A 181 -9.01 -13.92 -7.20
N THR A 182 -9.77 -14.71 -6.42
CA THR A 182 -9.83 -14.55 -4.96
C THR A 182 -8.47 -14.79 -4.33
N ASN A 183 -7.74 -15.79 -4.84
CA ASN A 183 -6.40 -16.12 -4.35
C ASN A 183 -5.37 -15.08 -4.76
N VAL A 184 -5.60 -14.39 -5.89
CA VAL A 184 -4.70 -13.36 -6.42
C VAL A 184 -4.92 -12.02 -5.72
N PHE A 185 -6.17 -11.53 -5.68
CA PHE A 185 -6.50 -10.19 -5.18
C PHE A 185 -6.94 -10.15 -3.72
N GLY A 186 -7.46 -11.25 -3.17
CA GLY A 186 -7.87 -11.33 -1.77
C GLY A 186 -6.80 -10.85 -0.78
N PRO A 187 -5.51 -11.21 -0.93
CA PRO A 187 -4.44 -10.71 -0.08
C PRO A 187 -4.29 -9.18 -0.04
N LEU A 188 -4.67 -8.46 -1.11
CA LEU A 188 -4.64 -6.99 -1.14
C LEU A 188 -5.75 -6.38 -0.28
N LEU A 189 -6.92 -7.02 -0.26
CA LEU A 189 -8.16 -6.51 0.35
C LEU A 189 -8.27 -6.86 1.84
N ILE A 190 -7.57 -7.90 2.28
CA ILE A 190 -7.57 -8.31 3.69
C ILE A 190 -6.73 -7.34 4.53
N PRO A 191 -7.29 -6.70 5.56
CA PRO A 191 -6.50 -5.93 6.51
C PRO A 191 -5.48 -6.85 7.18
N LYS A 192 -4.18 -6.58 7.01
CA LYS A 192 -3.16 -7.24 7.84
C LYS A 192 -3.45 -6.89 9.29
N GLN A 193 -4.02 -7.83 10.05
CA GLN A 193 -4.14 -7.69 11.49
C GLN A 193 -2.73 -7.44 12.01
N ALA A 194 -2.51 -6.28 12.64
CA ALA A 194 -1.29 -6.02 13.38
C ALA A 194 -1.12 -7.21 14.33
N LYS A 195 -0.02 -7.96 14.20
CA LYS A 195 0.32 -9.00 15.16
C LYS A 195 0.37 -8.30 16.53
N LYS A 196 -0.70 -8.43 17.33
CA LYS A 196 -0.64 -8.10 18.76
C LYS A 196 0.56 -8.88 19.27
N LYS A 197 1.60 -8.19 19.73
CA LYS A 197 2.63 -8.81 20.55
C LYS A 197 1.88 -9.49 21.69
N GLN A 198 1.79 -10.81 21.65
CA GLN A 198 1.32 -11.59 22.78
C GLN A 198 2.26 -11.21 23.93
N GLN A 199 1.75 -10.38 24.84
CA GLN A 199 2.36 -10.23 26.16
C GLN A 199 2.40 -11.63 26.74
N LYS A 200 3.60 -12.18 26.88
CA LYS A 200 3.81 -13.37 27.71
C LYS A 200 3.21 -13.07 29.08
N PRO A 201 2.31 -13.90 29.61
CA PRO A 201 1.92 -13.78 30.99
C PRO A 201 3.16 -14.05 31.84
N SER A 202 3.60 -13.06 32.61
CA SER A 202 4.55 -13.24 33.70
C SER A 202 3.85 -14.02 34.82
N GLY A 203 3.78 -15.35 34.66
CA GLY A 203 3.40 -16.25 35.74
C GLY A 203 4.64 -16.57 36.57
N THR A 204 4.78 -15.93 37.73
CA THR A 204 5.74 -16.35 38.76
C THR A 204 5.13 -17.52 39.53
N GLN A 205 5.26 -18.74 39.01
CA GLN A 205 5.02 -19.95 39.79
C GLN A 205 6.33 -20.40 40.45
N GLN A 206 6.27 -20.43 41.78
CA GLN A 206 7.15 -21.17 42.67
C GLN A 206 7.31 -22.62 42.17
N GLN A 207 8.55 -23.12 42.13
CA GLN A 207 8.96 -24.44 42.66
C GLN A 207 10.43 -24.71 42.31
N LYS A 208 11.26 -24.88 43.33
CA LYS A 208 12.43 -25.78 43.27
C LYS A 208 12.47 -26.61 44.54
N SER A 209 12.18 -27.90 44.37
CA SER A 209 12.35 -28.94 45.37
C SER A 209 13.65 -29.71 45.12
N GLN A 210 14.38 -29.98 46.22
CA GLN A 210 15.11 -31.23 46.55
C GLN A 210 16.50 -31.54 45.92
N PRO A 211 17.32 -32.46 46.52
CA PRO A 211 17.36 -33.00 47.90
C PRO A 211 18.78 -33.26 48.54
N ALA A 212 18.72 -33.64 49.83
CA ALA A 212 19.55 -34.59 50.62
C ALA A 212 21.04 -34.33 50.98
N SER A 213 21.32 -34.29 52.29
CA SER A 213 22.49 -34.98 52.86
C SER A 213 22.22 -35.46 54.30
N THR A 214 22.77 -36.63 54.62
CA THR A 214 22.52 -37.50 55.77
C THR A 214 23.63 -37.37 56.82
N LYS A 215 23.29 -37.33 58.12
CA LYS A 215 24.07 -37.78 59.33
C LYS A 215 23.51 -37.08 60.59
N ARG A 216 23.40 -37.63 61.81
CA ARG A 216 23.50 -38.95 62.46
C ARG A 216 23.11 -38.69 63.96
N LYS A 217 22.46 -39.66 64.64
CA LYS A 217 22.38 -39.96 66.10
C LYS A 217 22.92 -38.91 67.13
N ASN A 218 22.28 -38.62 68.27
CA ASN A 218 21.97 -39.55 69.37
C ASN A 218 21.15 -38.88 70.51
N ARG A 219 20.52 -39.72 71.34
CA ARG A 219 19.96 -39.49 72.69
C ARG A 219 20.84 -38.60 73.60
N SER A 220 20.21 -37.78 74.43
CA SER A 220 20.20 -37.96 75.90
C SER A 220 19.01 -37.23 76.53
#